data_AF-A0A3D0N8L6-F1
#
_entry.id   AF-A0A3D0N8L6-F1
#
_cell.length_a   1.000
_cell.length_b   1.000
_cell.length_c   1.000
_cell.angle_alpha   90.00
_cell.angle_beta   90.00
_cell.angle_gamma   90.00
#
_symmetry.space_group_name_H-M   'P 1'
#
loop_
_entity.id
_entity.type
_entity.pdbx_description
1 polymer ?
#
loop_
_entity_poly.entity_id
_entity_poly.type
_entity_poly.pdbx_seq_one_letter_code
_entity_poly.pdbx_strand_id
1 'polypeptide(L)'
;MTHIQSQEDMMAPIRLALLGTGGRGQIYVDVMNRMEPGRAEWAAMVGRTPATVETFCTENNLSCPQVIGPEKLREMDDVDAVLVCTPDYAHREPAVACFEAGKHCLVEKPLATNKDDAAAICYAARDAGKILHLGFVLRYDPLAIRLRELVQSGAIGKPITAIVHEAVGWFHGSTYMRRWNRFKEMSGDMLLHKGCHTLDIINFILDSYPTRVAAMGGLDCFVPREDAADYCHECALTDECAYYADQGDAYRKRFYETAGPQVLPDAHCVFNVDKDTTDNTSLIAQFENGMRVS
;
A
#
# COMPACT_ATOMS: atom_id res chain seq x y z
N MET A 1 9.79 5.98 53.50
CA MET A 1 9.37 4.79 52.72
C MET A 1 9.35 5.21 51.27
N THR A 2 10.02 4.42 50.46
CA THR A 2 10.61 4.71 49.16
C THR A 2 9.55 5.06 48.11
N HIS A 3 9.70 6.23 47.49
CA HIS A 3 9.09 6.52 46.20
C HIS A 3 9.69 5.57 45.17
N ILE A 4 8.91 4.59 44.72
CA ILE A 4 9.20 3.86 43.49
C ILE A 4 8.74 4.79 42.36
N GLN A 5 9.65 5.66 41.90
CA GLN A 5 9.53 6.18 40.55
C GLN A 5 9.71 4.98 39.63
N SER A 6 8.64 4.57 38.96
CA SER A 6 8.74 3.69 37.79
C SER A 6 9.56 4.45 36.75
N GLN A 7 10.85 4.11 36.64
CA GLN A 7 11.57 4.30 35.40
C GLN A 7 10.84 3.45 34.37
N GLU A 8 9.90 4.06 33.64
CA GLU A 8 9.63 3.60 32.29
C GLU A 8 11.00 3.62 31.60
N ASP A 9 11.50 2.43 31.24
CA ASP A 9 12.65 2.30 30.34
C ASP A 9 12.28 3.07 29.07
N MET A 10 12.66 4.35 29.01
CA MET A 10 12.55 5.16 27.81
C MET A 10 13.56 4.59 26.82
N MET A 11 13.15 3.56 26.10
CA MET A 11 13.88 3.07 24.93
C MET A 11 14.16 4.28 24.03
N ALA A 12 15.39 4.37 23.53
CA ALA A 12 15.75 5.41 22.58
C ALA A 12 14.77 5.37 21.38
N PRO A 13 14.44 6.53 20.79
CA PRO A 13 13.56 6.59 19.64
C PRO A 13 14.09 5.69 18.52
N ILE A 14 13.20 4.94 17.86
CA ILE A 14 13.56 4.17 16.68
C ILE A 14 13.86 5.13 15.54
N ARG A 15 15.04 5.00 14.92
CA ARG A 15 15.48 5.88 13.83
C ARG A 15 15.02 5.32 12.49
N LEU A 16 14.13 6.04 11.83
CA LEU A 16 13.45 5.60 10.62
C LEU A 16 13.99 6.29 9.37
N ALA A 17 14.22 5.53 8.31
CA ALA A 17 14.33 6.07 6.97
C ALA A 17 13.02 5.85 6.19
N LEU A 18 12.51 6.87 5.52
CA LEU A 18 11.38 6.74 4.61
C LEU A 18 11.87 6.62 3.18
N LEU A 19 11.54 5.52 2.50
CA LEU A 19 11.89 5.31 1.09
C LEU A 19 10.64 5.37 0.21
N GLY A 20 10.49 6.47 -0.54
CA GLY A 20 9.30 6.73 -1.35
C GLY A 20 8.50 7.93 -0.83
N THR A 21 8.87 9.12 -1.30
CA THR A 21 8.29 10.42 -0.93
C THR A 21 7.02 10.76 -1.72
N GLY A 22 6.13 9.78 -1.88
CA GLY A 22 4.84 9.94 -2.56
C GLY A 22 3.64 9.89 -1.61
N GLY A 23 2.46 9.64 -2.18
CA GLY A 23 1.20 9.50 -1.46
C GLY A 23 1.25 8.69 -0.18
N ARG A 24 1.90 7.53 -0.27
CA ARG A 24 2.00 6.61 0.86
C ARG A 24 3.02 7.07 1.89
N GLY A 25 4.14 7.65 1.45
CA GLY A 25 5.12 8.24 2.36
C GLY A 25 4.55 9.37 3.21
N GLN A 26 3.68 10.22 2.64
CA GLN A 26 3.00 11.26 3.40
C GLN A 26 2.16 10.70 4.54
N ILE A 27 1.44 9.58 4.32
CA ILE A 27 0.64 8.94 5.37
C ILE A 27 1.53 8.57 6.57
N TYR A 28 2.75 8.07 6.32
CA TYR A 28 3.69 7.76 7.40
C TYR A 28 4.23 9.01 8.10
N VAL A 29 4.46 10.11 7.37
CA VAL A 29 4.79 11.41 7.99
C VAL A 29 3.64 11.90 8.89
N ASP A 30 2.40 11.84 8.41
CA ASP A 30 1.22 12.23 9.18
C ASP A 30 1.04 11.36 10.43
N VAL A 31 1.32 10.05 10.33
CA VAL A 31 1.32 9.14 11.47
C VAL A 31 2.41 9.51 12.47
N MET A 32 3.64 9.78 12.00
CA MET A 32 4.75 10.19 12.86
C MET A 32 4.41 11.48 13.62
N ASN A 33 3.80 12.46 12.95
CA ASN A 33 3.37 13.73 13.54
C ASN A 33 2.27 13.58 14.62
N ARG A 34 1.47 12.49 14.58
CA ARG A 34 0.42 12.19 15.56
C ARG A 34 0.88 11.22 16.65
N MET A 35 2.04 10.59 16.45
CA MET A 35 2.60 9.63 17.39
C MET A 35 3.12 10.34 18.63
N GLU A 36 3.07 9.66 19.77
CA GLU A 36 3.69 10.14 21.00
C GLU A 36 5.19 10.46 20.77
N PRO A 37 5.66 11.67 21.15
CA PRO A 37 7.04 12.04 20.98
C PRO A 37 8.01 11.06 21.65
N GLY A 38 9.16 10.83 21.02
CA GLY A 38 10.22 9.95 21.56
C GLY A 38 10.09 8.47 21.21
N ARG A 39 9.02 8.05 20.52
CA ARG A 39 8.88 6.65 20.05
C ARG A 39 9.69 6.36 18.78
N ALA A 40 9.76 7.32 17.87
CA ALA A 40 10.57 7.24 16.65
C ALA A 40 10.95 8.63 16.16
N GLU A 41 11.95 8.69 15.28
CA GLU A 41 12.39 9.91 14.59
C GLU A 41 12.78 9.62 13.15
N TRP A 42 12.74 10.64 12.29
CA TRP A 42 13.22 10.53 10.91
C TRP A 42 14.74 10.72 10.86
N ALA A 43 15.46 9.67 10.51
CA ALA A 43 16.89 9.70 10.26
C ALA A 43 17.22 10.02 8.79
N ALA A 44 16.37 9.63 7.84
CA ALA A 44 16.57 9.98 6.44
C ALA A 44 15.29 9.94 5.61
N MET A 45 15.27 10.73 4.54
CA MET A 45 14.31 10.66 3.45
C MET A 45 15.03 10.17 2.21
N VAL A 46 14.66 8.98 1.75
CA VAL A 46 15.31 8.29 0.63
C VAL A 46 14.37 8.28 -0.57
N GLY A 47 14.89 8.69 -1.73
CA GLY A 47 14.12 8.68 -2.96
C GLY A 47 14.98 8.48 -4.20
N ARG A 48 14.35 8.53 -5.37
CA ARG A 48 15.02 8.38 -6.66
C ARG A 48 15.33 9.71 -7.34
N THR A 49 14.50 10.71 -7.10
CA THR A 49 14.55 12.00 -7.80
C THR A 49 14.82 13.11 -6.79
N PRO A 50 15.97 13.81 -6.87
CA PRO A 50 16.34 14.84 -5.89
C PRO A 50 15.26 15.89 -5.67
N ALA A 51 14.71 16.46 -6.74
CA ALA A 51 13.67 17.47 -6.66
C ALA A 51 12.42 16.99 -5.91
N THR A 52 11.99 15.73 -6.11
CA THR A 52 10.83 15.17 -5.42
C THR A 52 11.08 14.97 -3.93
N VAL A 53 12.30 14.57 -3.53
CA VAL A 53 12.66 14.44 -2.11
C VAL A 53 12.74 15.81 -1.46
N GLU A 54 13.36 16.78 -2.12
CA GLU A 54 13.50 18.16 -1.64
C GLU A 54 12.13 18.83 -1.43
N THR A 55 11.24 18.74 -2.41
CA THR A 55 9.86 19.24 -2.30
C THR A 55 9.13 18.58 -1.13
N PHE A 56 9.17 17.25 -1.04
CA PHE A 56 8.49 16.51 0.02
C PHE A 56 9.00 16.91 1.42
N CYS A 57 10.32 17.05 1.60
CA CYS A 57 10.89 17.49 2.86
C CYS A 57 10.50 18.94 3.21
N THR A 58 10.51 19.83 2.22
CA THR A 58 10.14 21.24 2.39
C THR A 58 8.69 21.38 2.82
N GLU A 59 7.76 20.71 2.12
CA GLU A 59 6.33 20.75 2.43
C GLU A 59 6.00 20.18 3.81
N ASN A 60 6.79 19.22 4.29
CA ASN A 60 6.62 18.58 5.59
C ASN A 60 7.51 19.15 6.71
N ASN A 61 8.29 20.20 6.44
CA ASN A 61 9.25 20.77 7.39
C ASN A 61 10.24 19.74 7.99
N LEU A 62 10.73 18.81 7.16
CA LEU A 62 11.64 17.74 7.55
C LEU A 62 13.10 18.19 7.35
N SER A 63 13.89 18.14 8.43
CA SER A 63 15.31 18.56 8.44
C SER A 63 16.31 17.40 8.36
N CYS A 64 15.83 16.16 8.29
CA CYS A 64 16.68 14.98 8.20
C CYS A 64 17.40 14.89 6.83
N PRO A 65 18.54 14.17 6.77
CA PRO A 65 19.24 13.87 5.52
C PRO A 65 18.32 13.45 4.35
N GLN A 66 18.57 14.04 3.19
CA GLN A 66 17.93 13.69 1.93
C GLN A 66 18.91 12.84 1.11
N VAL A 67 18.51 11.62 0.77
CA VAL A 67 19.41 10.65 0.14
C VAL A 67 18.78 10.07 -1.12
N ILE A 68 19.62 9.84 -2.12
CA ILE A 68 19.21 9.36 -3.44
C ILE A 68 19.74 7.94 -3.62
N GLY A 69 18.82 7.03 -3.90
CA GLY A 69 19.12 5.61 -4.16
C GLY A 69 19.03 4.72 -2.91
N PRO A 70 18.41 3.53 -3.01
CA PRO A 70 18.33 2.56 -1.91
C PRO A 70 19.69 1.99 -1.50
N GLU A 71 20.68 1.95 -2.38
CA GLU A 71 22.02 1.40 -2.13
C GLU A 71 22.77 2.16 -1.03
N LYS A 72 22.38 3.42 -0.77
CA LYS A 72 22.94 4.25 0.29
C LYS A 72 22.51 3.86 1.70
N LEU A 73 21.50 3.00 1.85
CA LEU A 73 21.09 2.49 3.15
C LEU A 73 22.23 1.76 3.88
N ARG A 74 23.19 1.16 3.16
CA ARG A 74 24.36 0.50 3.78
C ARG A 74 25.33 1.47 4.46
N GLU A 75 25.27 2.75 4.11
CA GLU A 75 26.14 3.81 4.63
C GLU A 75 25.50 4.54 5.84
N MET A 76 24.27 4.17 6.21
CA MET A 76 23.48 4.79 7.28
C MET A 76 23.48 3.91 8.54
N ASP A 77 24.51 4.04 9.38
CA ASP A 77 24.60 3.33 10.67
C ASP A 77 23.60 3.89 11.70
N ASP A 78 23.02 5.05 11.41
CA ASP A 78 22.05 5.75 12.22
C ASP A 78 20.59 5.45 11.88
N VAL A 79 20.33 4.46 11.04
CA VAL A 79 18.97 4.01 10.69
C VAL A 79 18.72 2.61 11.23
N ASP A 80 17.67 2.46 12.03
CA ASP A 80 17.26 1.18 12.63
C ASP A 80 16.28 0.43 11.72
N ALA A 81 15.35 1.16 11.09
CA ALA A 81 14.35 0.60 10.21
C ALA A 81 14.03 1.47 8.99
N VAL A 82 13.61 0.85 7.89
CA VAL A 82 13.23 1.53 6.64
C VAL A 82 11.77 1.27 6.33
N LEU A 83 11.03 2.32 5.97
CA LEU A 83 9.67 2.23 5.47
C LEU A 83 9.71 2.33 3.93
N VAL A 84 9.51 1.22 3.24
CA VAL A 84 9.47 1.15 1.77
C VAL A 84 8.04 1.43 1.29
N CYS A 85 7.87 2.60 0.70
CA CYS A 85 6.62 3.19 0.21
C CYS A 85 6.69 3.51 -1.30
N THR A 86 7.53 2.77 -2.05
CA THR A 86 7.61 2.89 -3.51
C THR A 86 6.36 2.31 -4.18
N PRO A 87 6.16 2.51 -5.49
CA PRO A 87 5.14 1.76 -6.23
C PRO A 87 5.36 0.24 -6.11
N ASP A 88 4.28 -0.55 -6.19
CA ASP A 88 4.28 -2.00 -5.90
C ASP A 88 5.37 -2.79 -6.65
N TYR A 89 5.56 -2.51 -7.94
CA TYR A 89 6.56 -3.16 -8.80
C TYR A 89 8.01 -2.84 -8.41
N ALA A 90 8.22 -1.80 -7.58
CA ALA A 90 9.52 -1.28 -7.20
C ALA A 90 9.83 -1.56 -5.72
N HIS A 91 9.12 -2.47 -5.05
CA HIS A 91 9.41 -2.83 -3.66
C HIS A 91 10.70 -3.66 -3.50
N ARG A 92 11.01 -4.53 -4.47
CA ARG A 92 12.10 -5.51 -4.34
C ARG A 92 13.45 -4.86 -4.07
N GLU A 93 13.89 -3.98 -4.96
CA GLU A 93 15.20 -3.33 -4.87
C GLU A 93 15.42 -2.62 -3.51
N PRO A 94 14.55 -1.69 -3.07
CA PRO A 94 14.73 -1.02 -1.79
C PRO A 94 14.59 -1.94 -0.57
N ALA A 95 13.68 -2.92 -0.60
CA ALA A 95 13.51 -3.84 0.52
C ALA A 95 14.72 -4.78 0.67
N VAL A 96 15.24 -5.32 -0.44
CA VAL A 96 16.46 -6.14 -0.42
C VAL A 96 17.66 -5.33 0.05
N ALA A 97 17.87 -4.12 -0.49
CA ALA A 97 18.95 -3.24 -0.06
C ALA A 97 18.87 -2.88 1.45
N CYS A 98 17.66 -2.69 1.98
CA CYS A 98 17.43 -2.48 3.40
C CYS A 98 17.91 -3.68 4.25
N PHE A 99 17.54 -4.90 3.86
CA PHE A 99 17.93 -6.10 4.58
C PHE A 99 19.43 -6.41 4.44
N GLU A 100 20.02 -6.22 3.26
CA GLU A 100 21.47 -6.32 3.05
C GLU A 100 22.25 -5.31 3.91
N ALA A 101 21.66 -4.15 4.17
CA ALA A 101 22.19 -3.14 5.10
C ALA A 101 21.93 -3.46 6.59
N GLY A 102 21.37 -4.63 6.91
CA GLY A 102 21.14 -5.10 8.27
C GLY A 102 20.02 -4.37 9.02
N LYS A 103 19.05 -3.79 8.31
CA LYS A 103 17.99 -2.95 8.89
C LYS A 103 16.65 -3.68 8.95
N HIS A 104 15.78 -3.27 9.87
CA HIS A 104 14.39 -3.72 9.87
C HIS A 104 13.64 -3.04 8.72
N CYS A 105 12.62 -3.68 8.15
CA CYS A 105 11.89 -3.12 7.02
C CYS A 105 10.39 -3.25 7.20
N LEU A 106 9.67 -2.16 6.99
CA LEU A 106 8.26 -2.20 6.64
C LEU A 106 8.17 -2.01 5.13
N VAL A 107 7.51 -2.92 4.43
CA VAL A 107 7.19 -2.79 3.01
C VAL A 107 5.69 -2.59 2.87
N GLU A 108 5.30 -1.57 2.12
CA GLU A 108 3.89 -1.39 1.80
C GLU A 108 3.31 -2.53 0.98
N LYS A 109 1.99 -2.66 1.04
CA LYS A 109 1.30 -3.77 0.38
C LYS A 109 0.98 -3.42 -1.08
N PRO A 110 0.92 -4.41 -1.98
CA PRO A 110 1.35 -5.80 -1.82
C PRO A 110 2.88 -5.92 -1.72
N LEU A 111 3.39 -7.01 -1.13
CA LEU A 111 4.84 -7.19 -0.97
C LEU A 111 5.62 -7.06 -2.28
N ALA A 112 5.08 -7.61 -3.37
CA ALA A 112 5.55 -7.42 -4.74
C ALA A 112 4.42 -7.73 -5.73
N THR A 113 4.65 -7.47 -7.02
CA THR A 113 3.69 -7.76 -8.10
C THR A 113 3.77 -9.17 -8.65
N ASN A 114 4.84 -9.89 -8.31
CA ASN A 114 5.06 -11.28 -8.72
C ASN A 114 5.69 -12.10 -7.58
N LYS A 115 5.62 -13.43 -7.72
CA LYS A 115 6.08 -14.37 -6.70
C LYS A 115 7.58 -14.34 -6.51
N ASP A 116 8.36 -14.18 -7.58
CA ASP A 116 9.82 -14.27 -7.52
C ASP A 116 10.39 -13.08 -6.75
N ASP A 117 9.83 -11.89 -6.97
CA ASP A 117 10.20 -10.69 -6.22
C ASP A 117 9.77 -10.78 -4.76
N ALA A 118 8.55 -11.25 -4.49
CA ALA A 118 8.09 -11.48 -3.12
C ALA A 118 9.00 -12.49 -2.39
N ALA A 119 9.40 -13.56 -3.07
CA ALA A 119 10.32 -14.55 -2.54
C ALA A 119 11.69 -13.94 -2.24
N ALA A 120 12.26 -13.17 -3.17
CA ALA A 120 13.55 -12.49 -2.99
C ALA A 120 13.57 -11.59 -1.74
N ILE A 121 12.51 -10.81 -1.51
CA ILE A 121 12.38 -9.97 -0.31
C ILE A 121 12.32 -10.83 0.96
N CYS A 122 11.53 -11.91 0.96
CA CYS A 122 11.45 -12.84 2.09
C CYS A 122 12.78 -13.55 2.39
N TYR A 123 13.53 -13.95 1.36
CA TYR A 123 14.87 -14.53 1.54
C TYR A 123 15.82 -13.52 2.17
N ALA A 124 15.90 -12.29 1.63
CA ALA A 124 16.76 -11.24 2.17
C ALA A 124 16.44 -10.92 3.64
N ALA A 125 15.16 -10.80 4.00
CA ALA A 125 14.73 -10.56 5.38
C ALA A 125 15.20 -11.66 6.35
N ARG A 126 15.03 -12.92 5.93
CA ARG A 126 15.44 -14.09 6.71
C ARG A 126 16.96 -14.17 6.85
N ASP A 127 17.70 -13.96 5.77
CA ASP A 127 19.16 -14.05 5.77
C ASP A 127 19.79 -12.95 6.64
N ALA A 128 19.20 -11.75 6.63
CA ALA A 128 19.59 -10.67 7.51
C ALA A 128 19.20 -10.88 8.99
N GLY A 129 18.27 -11.81 9.27
CA GLY A 129 17.68 -12.01 10.59
C GLY A 129 16.90 -10.78 11.08
N LYS A 130 16.26 -10.04 10.16
CA LYS A 130 15.57 -8.77 10.43
C LYS A 130 14.06 -8.91 10.27
N ILE A 131 13.35 -7.93 10.82
CA ILE A 131 11.88 -7.90 10.77
C ILE A 131 11.46 -7.41 9.39
N LEU A 132 10.64 -8.21 8.71
CA LEU A 132 9.82 -7.80 7.57
C LEU A 132 8.39 -7.56 8.05
N HIS A 133 7.93 -6.32 7.98
CA HIS A 133 6.55 -5.93 8.25
C HIS A 133 5.83 -5.57 6.95
N LEU A 134 4.55 -5.91 6.82
CA LEU A 134 3.74 -5.52 5.65
C LEU A 134 2.69 -4.49 6.02
N GLY A 135 2.44 -3.53 5.12
CA GLY A 135 1.43 -2.46 5.24
C GLY A 135 -0.04 -2.90 5.25
N PHE A 136 -0.38 -4.08 5.77
CA PHE A 136 -1.75 -4.57 5.90
C PHE A 136 -2.49 -3.93 7.09
N VAL A 137 -2.80 -2.64 6.96
CA VAL A 137 -3.37 -1.82 8.03
C VAL A 137 -4.71 -2.33 8.59
N LEU A 138 -5.50 -3.07 7.80
CA LEU A 138 -6.81 -3.58 8.24
C LEU A 138 -6.71 -4.57 9.41
N ARG A 139 -5.56 -5.20 9.63
CA ARG A 139 -5.35 -6.07 10.81
C ARG A 139 -5.41 -5.32 12.13
N TYR A 140 -5.22 -4.00 12.10
CA TYR A 140 -5.27 -3.12 13.27
C TYR A 140 -6.62 -2.41 13.44
N ASP A 141 -7.56 -2.64 12.52
CA ASP A 141 -8.91 -2.10 12.65
C ASP A 141 -9.64 -2.78 13.82
N PRO A 142 -10.25 -2.03 14.75
CA PRO A 142 -10.94 -2.61 15.91
C PRO A 142 -12.04 -3.60 15.54
N LEU A 143 -12.74 -3.40 14.41
CA LEU A 143 -13.75 -4.33 13.92
C LEU A 143 -13.12 -5.64 13.47
N ALA A 144 -12.02 -5.58 12.72
CA ALA A 144 -11.28 -6.78 12.30
C ALA A 144 -10.73 -7.58 13.49
N ILE A 145 -10.13 -6.90 14.47
CA ILE A 145 -9.64 -7.52 15.69
C ILE A 145 -10.80 -8.21 16.42
N ARG A 146 -11.93 -7.52 16.59
CA ARG A 146 -13.09 -8.07 17.28
C ARG A 146 -13.71 -9.26 16.54
N LEU A 147 -13.76 -9.21 15.20
CA LEU A 147 -14.22 -10.33 14.39
C LEU A 147 -13.32 -11.55 14.54
N ARG A 148 -11.99 -11.36 14.52
CA ARG A 148 -11.03 -12.43 14.77
C ARG A 148 -11.29 -13.05 16.15
N GLU A 149 -11.39 -12.26 17.21
CA GLU A 149 -11.68 -12.77 18.57
C GLU A 149 -12.97 -13.62 18.65
N LEU A 150 -14.06 -13.16 18.02
CA LEU A 150 -15.33 -13.87 18.02
C LEU A 150 -15.26 -15.20 17.25
N VAL A 151 -14.58 -15.21 16.10
CA VAL A 151 -14.38 -16.43 15.30
C VAL A 151 -13.48 -17.41 16.06
N GLN A 152 -12.37 -16.94 16.61
CA GLN A 152 -11.38 -17.78 17.30
C GLN A 152 -11.91 -18.32 18.64
N SER A 153 -12.80 -17.58 19.33
CA SER A 153 -13.46 -18.07 20.56
C SER A 153 -14.58 -19.09 20.30
N GLY A 154 -14.92 -19.37 19.04
CA GLY A 154 -15.98 -20.30 18.67
C GLY A 154 -17.39 -19.74 18.85
N ALA A 155 -17.56 -18.41 18.93
CA ALA A 155 -18.85 -17.77 19.14
C ALA A 155 -19.89 -18.10 18.05
N ILE A 156 -19.44 -18.48 16.86
CA ILE A 156 -20.28 -18.90 15.72
C ILE A 156 -20.15 -20.40 15.41
N GLY A 157 -19.52 -21.19 16.30
CA GLY A 157 -19.12 -22.57 16.02
C GLY A 157 -18.00 -22.65 14.98
N LYS A 158 -17.95 -23.77 14.24
CA LYS A 158 -16.97 -23.95 13.15
C LYS A 158 -17.38 -23.11 11.93
N PRO A 159 -16.54 -22.18 11.43
CA PRO A 159 -16.81 -21.48 10.18
C PRO A 159 -16.93 -22.45 9.00
N ILE A 160 -18.01 -22.33 8.22
CA ILE A 160 -18.27 -23.19 7.05
C ILE A 160 -18.12 -22.41 5.74
N THR A 161 -18.65 -21.19 5.68
CA THR A 161 -18.64 -20.35 4.48
C THR A 161 -18.53 -18.88 4.85
N ALA A 162 -17.73 -18.14 4.09
CA ALA A 162 -17.74 -16.68 4.10
C ALA A 162 -18.07 -16.16 2.69
N ILE A 163 -18.94 -15.16 2.63
CA ILE A 163 -19.26 -14.45 1.38
C ILE A 163 -18.66 -13.06 1.50
N VAL A 164 -17.81 -12.69 0.56
CA VAL A 164 -17.06 -11.45 0.62
C VAL A 164 -17.28 -10.65 -0.66
N HIS A 165 -17.64 -9.38 -0.48
CA HIS A 165 -17.90 -8.48 -1.60
C HIS A 165 -17.17 -7.17 -1.36
N GLU A 166 -16.19 -6.88 -2.21
CA GLU A 166 -15.46 -5.62 -2.23
C GLU A 166 -15.86 -4.83 -3.49
N ALA A 167 -16.63 -3.76 -3.31
CA ALA A 167 -16.93 -2.81 -4.37
C ALA A 167 -16.07 -1.56 -4.21
N VAL A 168 -15.12 -1.38 -5.12
CA VAL A 168 -14.35 -0.14 -5.20
C VAL A 168 -15.23 0.91 -5.86
N GLY A 169 -15.54 1.99 -5.13
CA GLY A 169 -16.39 3.07 -5.64
C GLY A 169 -15.88 3.62 -6.97
N TRP A 170 -16.81 4.03 -7.85
CA TRP A 170 -16.56 4.44 -9.24
C TRP A 170 -15.37 5.41 -9.35
N PHE A 171 -15.30 6.39 -8.44
CA PHE A 171 -14.26 7.39 -8.43
C PHE A 171 -12.89 6.78 -8.15
N HIS A 172 -12.75 6.08 -7.01
CA HIS A 172 -11.49 5.49 -6.59
C HIS A 172 -11.00 4.41 -7.58
N GLY A 173 -11.90 3.55 -8.07
CA GLY A 173 -11.57 2.52 -9.07
C GLY A 173 -11.01 3.13 -10.35
N SER A 174 -11.62 4.23 -10.83
CA SER A 174 -11.14 4.91 -12.03
C SER A 174 -9.72 5.49 -11.87
N THR A 175 -9.31 5.87 -10.65
CA THR A 175 -7.94 6.38 -10.44
C THR A 175 -6.87 5.32 -10.67
N TYR A 176 -7.13 4.06 -10.35
CA TYR A 176 -6.19 2.96 -10.61
C TYR A 176 -6.04 2.71 -12.11
N MET A 177 -7.18 2.70 -12.81
CA MET A 177 -7.24 2.48 -14.26
C MET A 177 -6.63 3.61 -15.11
N ARG A 178 -6.26 4.74 -14.48
CA ARG A 178 -5.60 5.89 -15.13
C ARG A 178 -4.10 5.96 -14.88
N ARG A 179 -3.61 5.27 -13.85
CA ARG A 179 -2.21 5.39 -13.37
C ARG A 179 -1.42 4.16 -13.76
N TRP A 180 -0.20 4.04 -13.24
CA TRP A 180 0.64 2.85 -13.43
C TRP A 180 -0.06 1.55 -12.99
N ASN A 181 -1.04 1.62 -12.09
CA ASN A 181 -1.78 0.45 -11.61
C ASN A 181 -2.52 -0.31 -12.72
N ARG A 182 -2.85 0.36 -13.83
CA ARG A 182 -3.60 -0.20 -14.96
C ARG A 182 -2.84 -1.25 -15.78
N PHE A 183 -1.56 -1.44 -15.48
CA PHE A 183 -0.71 -2.46 -16.08
C PHE A 183 -0.43 -3.59 -15.09
N LYS A 184 -0.71 -4.84 -15.50
CA LYS A 184 -0.52 -6.06 -14.71
C LYS A 184 0.94 -6.27 -14.30
N GLU A 185 1.88 -5.93 -15.16
CA GLU A 185 3.32 -5.98 -14.82
C GLU A 185 3.63 -5.07 -13.62
N MET A 186 2.95 -3.94 -13.54
CA MET A 186 3.22 -2.88 -12.56
C MET A 186 2.43 -3.06 -11.25
N SER A 187 1.30 -3.77 -11.26
CA SER A 187 0.41 -3.91 -10.09
C SER A 187 0.09 -5.35 -9.69
N GLY A 188 0.40 -6.32 -10.54
CA GLY A 188 -0.02 -7.71 -10.42
C GLY A 188 -1.53 -7.93 -10.56
N ASP A 189 -2.24 -6.99 -11.20
CA ASP A 189 -3.70 -6.94 -11.34
C ASP A 189 -4.44 -6.34 -10.13
N MET A 190 -5.70 -5.94 -10.31
CA MET A 190 -6.51 -5.31 -9.25
C MET A 190 -6.79 -6.23 -8.07
N LEU A 191 -6.91 -7.54 -8.32
CA LEU A 191 -7.04 -8.53 -7.25
C LEU A 191 -5.82 -8.54 -6.33
N LEU A 192 -4.60 -8.33 -6.86
CA LEU A 192 -3.41 -8.19 -6.03
C LEU A 192 -3.28 -6.78 -5.45
N HIS A 193 -3.37 -5.74 -6.28
CA HIS A 193 -3.15 -4.36 -5.84
C HIS A 193 -4.11 -3.92 -4.72
N LYS A 194 -5.40 -4.19 -4.92
CA LYS A 194 -6.47 -3.81 -4.00
C LYS A 194 -6.96 -4.99 -3.17
N GLY A 195 -7.30 -6.09 -3.85
CA GLY A 195 -7.88 -7.27 -3.23
C GLY A 195 -6.97 -8.00 -2.24
N CYS A 196 -5.65 -7.73 -2.23
CA CYS A 196 -4.76 -8.30 -1.21
C CYS A 196 -5.17 -7.93 0.22
N HIS A 197 -5.74 -6.75 0.45
CA HIS A 197 -6.28 -6.40 1.77
C HIS A 197 -7.43 -7.33 2.18
N THR A 198 -8.31 -7.64 1.24
CA THR A 198 -9.46 -8.53 1.45
C THR A 198 -9.00 -9.96 1.69
N LEU A 199 -8.06 -10.48 0.89
CA LEU A 199 -7.49 -11.81 1.12
C LEU A 199 -6.74 -11.90 2.45
N ASP A 200 -5.96 -10.86 2.77
CA ASP A 200 -5.20 -10.79 4.02
C ASP A 200 -6.11 -10.79 5.25
N ILE A 201 -7.19 -9.99 5.23
CA ILE A 201 -8.07 -9.88 6.39
C ILE A 201 -8.89 -11.16 6.61
N ILE A 202 -9.24 -11.87 5.53
CA ILE A 202 -9.86 -13.19 5.61
C ILE A 202 -8.90 -14.18 6.28
N ASN A 203 -7.65 -14.25 5.80
CA ASN A 203 -6.63 -15.11 6.42
C ASN A 203 -6.42 -14.75 7.89
N PHE A 204 -6.41 -13.45 8.20
CA PHE A 204 -6.27 -12.95 9.56
C PHE A 204 -7.46 -13.34 10.45
N ILE A 205 -8.70 -13.17 10.03
CA ILE A 205 -9.87 -13.49 10.87
C ILE A 205 -9.95 -15.01 11.12
N LEU A 206 -9.67 -15.80 10.09
CA LEU A 206 -9.83 -17.26 10.13
C LEU A 206 -8.64 -18.00 10.71
N ASP A 207 -7.48 -17.35 10.76
CA ASP A 207 -6.19 -17.99 11.09
C ASP A 207 -5.92 -19.23 10.22
N SER A 208 -6.19 -19.11 8.92
CA SER A 208 -6.06 -20.21 7.96
C SER A 208 -5.80 -19.65 6.56
N TYR A 209 -5.12 -20.43 5.72
CA TYR A 209 -4.74 -20.02 4.38
C TYR A 209 -5.47 -20.82 3.29
N PRO A 210 -5.64 -20.26 2.08
CA PRO A 210 -6.23 -20.97 0.96
C PRO A 210 -5.31 -22.09 0.44
N THR A 211 -5.89 -23.26 0.16
CA THR A 211 -5.22 -24.44 -0.43
C THR A 211 -5.59 -24.67 -1.89
N ARG A 212 -6.76 -24.16 -2.31
CA ARG A 212 -7.25 -24.21 -3.69
C ARG A 212 -8.03 -22.95 -3.98
N VAL A 213 -7.85 -22.44 -5.20
CA VAL A 213 -8.54 -21.26 -5.70
C VAL A 213 -9.04 -21.51 -7.12
N ALA A 214 -10.19 -20.94 -7.46
CA ALA A 214 -10.65 -20.77 -8.82
C ALA A 214 -11.17 -19.34 -8.96
N ALA A 215 -10.75 -18.63 -10.00
CA ALA A 215 -11.11 -17.24 -10.20
C ALA A 215 -11.39 -16.96 -11.67
N MET A 216 -12.23 -15.97 -11.92
CA MET A 216 -12.52 -15.41 -13.23
C MET A 216 -12.67 -13.90 -13.09
N GLY A 217 -12.25 -13.15 -14.11
CA GLY A 217 -12.32 -11.70 -14.11
C GLY A 217 -12.07 -11.15 -15.49
N GLY A 218 -12.43 -9.90 -15.69
CA GLY A 218 -12.38 -9.22 -16.98
C GLY A 218 -12.19 -7.72 -16.85
N LEU A 219 -12.07 -7.07 -18.01
CA LEU A 219 -12.15 -5.62 -18.15
C LEU A 219 -13.46 -5.33 -18.85
N ASP A 220 -14.51 -5.02 -18.09
CA ASP A 220 -15.88 -4.93 -18.59
C ASP A 220 -16.53 -3.56 -18.33
N CYS A 221 -16.08 -2.83 -17.30
CA CYS A 221 -16.56 -1.48 -16.99
C CYS A 221 -15.81 -0.42 -17.79
N PHE A 222 -14.48 -0.50 -17.84
CA PHE A 222 -13.61 0.52 -18.43
C PHE A 222 -13.11 0.12 -19.82
N VAL A 223 -14.04 -0.34 -20.66
CA VAL A 223 -13.78 -0.65 -22.07
C VAL A 223 -13.70 0.61 -22.93
N PRO A 224 -12.96 0.60 -24.06
CA PRO A 224 -12.89 1.75 -24.95
C PRO A 224 -14.27 2.23 -25.42
N ARG A 225 -14.39 3.54 -25.58
CA ARG A 225 -15.61 4.26 -25.95
C ARG A 225 -15.34 5.15 -27.16
N GLU A 226 -16.13 4.97 -28.22
CA GLU A 226 -16.02 5.77 -29.45
C GLU A 226 -16.44 7.24 -29.25
N ASP A 227 -17.30 7.51 -28.26
CA ASP A 227 -17.82 8.85 -27.95
C ASP A 227 -16.93 9.64 -26.99
N ALA A 228 -15.85 9.03 -26.47
CA ALA A 228 -14.89 9.67 -25.58
C ALA A 228 -13.57 9.97 -26.30
N ALA A 229 -12.88 11.03 -25.88
CA ALA A 229 -11.51 11.31 -26.33
C ALA A 229 -10.48 10.50 -25.53
N ASP A 230 -9.21 10.55 -25.95
CA ASP A 230 -8.10 9.91 -25.25
C ASP A 230 -7.70 10.67 -23.98
N TYR A 231 -7.95 11.98 -23.96
CA TYR A 231 -7.72 12.87 -22.82
C TYR A 231 -9.01 13.62 -22.44
N CYS A 232 -9.22 13.82 -21.14
CA CYS A 232 -10.42 14.47 -20.62
C CYS A 232 -10.58 15.90 -21.15
N HIS A 233 -9.54 16.74 -21.20
CA HIS A 233 -9.65 18.12 -21.69
C HIS A 233 -10.02 18.25 -23.18
N GLU A 234 -9.92 17.18 -23.94
CA GLU A 234 -10.31 17.13 -25.36
C GLU A 234 -11.71 16.55 -25.55
N CYS A 235 -12.33 16.04 -24.47
CA CYS A 235 -13.56 15.28 -24.55
C CYS A 235 -14.79 16.20 -24.54
N ALA A 236 -15.73 16.00 -25.46
CA ALA A 236 -16.98 16.74 -25.50
C ALA A 236 -17.95 16.39 -24.35
N LEU A 237 -17.68 15.32 -23.58
CA LEU A 237 -18.54 14.81 -22.52
C LEU A 237 -18.28 15.45 -21.14
N THR A 238 -17.56 16.57 -21.07
CA THR A 238 -17.04 17.14 -19.81
C THR A 238 -18.07 17.22 -18.69
N ASP A 239 -19.22 17.84 -18.96
CA ASP A 239 -20.21 18.21 -17.96
C ASP A 239 -21.13 17.03 -17.56
N GLU A 240 -21.15 15.98 -18.39
CA GLU A 240 -22.04 14.82 -18.24
C GLU A 240 -21.29 13.55 -17.81
N CYS A 241 -19.96 13.53 -17.97
CA CYS A 241 -19.14 12.37 -17.65
C CYS A 241 -18.81 12.33 -16.16
N ALA A 242 -19.39 11.36 -15.45
CA ALA A 242 -19.06 11.10 -14.05
C ALA A 242 -17.55 10.91 -13.83
N TYR A 243 -16.83 10.34 -14.80
CA TYR A 243 -15.40 10.05 -14.71
C TYR A 243 -14.48 11.19 -15.15
N TYR A 244 -15.01 12.37 -15.49
CA TYR A 244 -14.18 13.48 -15.95
C TYR A 244 -13.17 13.92 -14.89
N ALA A 245 -11.87 13.84 -15.23
CA ALA A 245 -10.78 14.00 -14.28
C ALA A 245 -9.99 15.31 -14.43
N ASP A 246 -10.16 16.05 -15.52
CA ASP A 246 -9.42 17.28 -15.78
C ASP A 246 -10.14 18.52 -15.24
N GLN A 247 -10.13 18.65 -13.92
CA GLN A 247 -10.88 19.66 -13.18
C GLN A 247 -9.99 20.84 -12.72
N GLY A 248 -8.81 20.98 -13.33
CA GLY A 248 -7.84 22.02 -13.00
C GLY A 248 -7.16 21.90 -11.63
N ASP A 249 -6.34 22.89 -11.28
CA ASP A 249 -5.43 22.83 -10.14
C ASP A 249 -6.14 22.84 -8.77
N ALA A 250 -7.32 23.46 -8.68
CA ALA A 250 -8.13 23.46 -7.46
C ALA A 250 -8.62 22.06 -7.11
N TYR A 251 -9.07 21.29 -8.10
CA TYR A 251 -9.48 19.89 -7.90
C TYR A 251 -8.29 19.01 -7.57
N ARG A 252 -7.16 19.20 -8.26
CA ARG A 252 -5.90 18.51 -7.95
C ARG A 252 -5.50 18.73 -6.49
N LYS A 253 -5.54 19.97 -6.02
CA LYS A 253 -5.29 20.32 -4.62
C LYS A 253 -6.29 19.65 -3.66
N ARG A 254 -7.59 19.66 -3.97
CA ARG A 254 -8.60 18.95 -3.17
C ARG A 254 -8.38 17.44 -3.16
N PHE A 255 -7.93 16.85 -4.26
CA PHE A 255 -7.59 15.42 -4.33
C PHE A 255 -6.43 15.11 -3.40
N TYR A 256 -5.38 15.93 -3.41
CA TYR A 256 -4.29 15.87 -2.42
C TYR A 256 -4.80 15.93 -0.98
N GLU A 257 -5.74 16.84 -0.68
CA GLU A 257 -6.28 17.04 0.68
C GLU A 257 -7.21 15.92 1.15
N THR A 258 -7.95 15.27 0.23
CA THR A 258 -9.02 14.30 0.59
C THR A 258 -8.64 12.83 0.36
N ALA A 259 -7.86 12.53 -0.67
CA ALA A 259 -7.37 11.18 -0.96
C ALA A 259 -5.92 10.96 -0.49
N GLY A 260 -5.25 12.01 0.02
CA GLY A 260 -3.81 12.02 0.26
C GLY A 260 -3.03 12.17 -1.05
N PRO A 261 -1.68 12.26 -1.01
CA PRO A 261 -0.84 12.53 -2.18
C PRO A 261 -0.69 11.33 -3.14
N GLN A 262 -1.72 10.49 -3.21
CA GLN A 262 -1.81 9.44 -4.21
C GLN A 262 -1.67 10.12 -5.57
N VAL A 263 -0.65 9.75 -6.34
CA VAL A 263 -0.27 10.39 -7.61
C VAL A 263 -1.52 10.81 -8.38
N LEU A 264 -1.65 12.11 -8.68
CA LEU A 264 -2.79 12.63 -9.41
C LEU A 264 -2.95 11.84 -10.71
N PRO A 265 -4.18 11.43 -11.08
CA PRO A 265 -4.38 10.78 -12.35
C PRO A 265 -3.95 11.75 -13.46
N ASP A 266 -3.18 11.23 -14.41
CA ASP A 266 -2.98 11.90 -15.68
C ASP A 266 -4.35 12.21 -16.30
N ALA A 267 -4.47 13.34 -16.99
CA ALA A 267 -5.71 13.80 -17.60
C ALA A 267 -6.21 12.91 -18.77
N HIS A 268 -5.74 11.66 -18.86
CA HIS A 268 -6.23 10.64 -19.77
C HIS A 268 -7.75 10.46 -19.64
N CYS A 269 -8.39 9.70 -20.53
CA CYS A 269 -9.72 9.16 -20.34
C CYS A 269 -9.62 7.76 -19.75
N VAL A 270 -10.38 7.45 -18.68
CA VAL A 270 -10.31 6.12 -18.05
C VAL A 270 -10.76 5.01 -19.00
N PHE A 271 -11.57 5.31 -20.01
CA PHE A 271 -12.06 4.34 -20.99
C PHE A 271 -11.04 4.11 -22.11
N ASN A 272 -10.42 5.17 -22.62
CA ASN A 272 -9.58 5.10 -23.84
C ASN A 272 -8.07 5.09 -23.58
N VAL A 273 -7.63 5.18 -22.32
CA VAL A 273 -6.23 4.92 -21.96
C VAL A 273 -5.91 3.43 -22.09
N ASP A 274 -4.67 3.11 -22.43
CA ASP A 274 -4.15 1.75 -22.48
C ASP A 274 -4.19 1.08 -21.11
N LYS A 275 -4.64 -0.18 -21.03
CA LYS A 275 -4.65 -0.97 -19.79
C LYS A 275 -4.80 -2.46 -20.08
N ASP A 276 -4.36 -3.30 -19.15
CA ASP A 276 -4.52 -4.76 -19.22
C ASP A 276 -4.99 -5.39 -17.89
N THR A 277 -5.16 -4.60 -16.82
CA THR A 277 -5.74 -5.05 -15.55
C THR A 277 -7.24 -5.28 -15.64
N THR A 278 -7.71 -6.23 -14.84
CA THR A 278 -9.14 -6.52 -14.65
C THR A 278 -9.81 -5.45 -13.80
N ASP A 279 -11.07 -5.11 -14.09
CA ASP A 279 -11.89 -4.18 -13.29
C ASP A 279 -12.98 -4.88 -12.50
N ASN A 280 -13.16 -6.18 -12.73
CA ASN A 280 -14.03 -7.04 -11.96
C ASN A 280 -13.42 -8.44 -11.83
N THR A 281 -13.64 -9.09 -10.69
CA THR A 281 -13.15 -10.44 -10.44
C THR A 281 -14.07 -11.15 -9.45
N SER A 282 -14.33 -12.43 -9.72
CA SER A 282 -14.96 -13.37 -8.78
C SER A 282 -13.97 -14.48 -8.45
N LEU A 283 -13.87 -14.83 -7.17
CA LEU A 283 -12.93 -15.83 -6.68
C LEU A 283 -13.62 -16.74 -5.68
N ILE A 284 -13.42 -18.04 -5.82
CA ILE A 284 -13.76 -19.02 -4.79
C ILE A 284 -12.49 -19.68 -4.27
N ALA A 285 -12.45 -19.96 -2.97
CA ALA A 285 -11.30 -20.58 -2.33
C ALA A 285 -11.69 -21.62 -1.28
N GLN A 286 -10.90 -22.68 -1.19
CA GLN A 286 -10.95 -23.69 -0.13
C GLN A 286 -9.78 -23.47 0.83
N PHE A 287 -10.04 -23.38 2.13
CA PHE A 287 -9.05 -23.13 3.18
C PHE A 287 -8.62 -24.42 3.89
N GLU A 288 -7.45 -24.39 4.55
CA GLU A 288 -6.89 -25.54 5.30
C GLU A 288 -7.83 -26.05 6.39
N ASN A 289 -8.55 -25.15 7.06
CA ASN A 289 -9.55 -25.49 8.08
C ASN A 289 -10.87 -26.07 7.50
N GLY A 290 -10.95 -26.21 6.18
CA GLY A 290 -12.10 -26.73 5.43
C GLY A 290 -13.17 -25.69 5.09
N MET A 291 -12.97 -24.41 5.45
CA MET A 291 -13.88 -23.33 5.11
C MET A 291 -13.83 -23.02 3.60
N ARG A 292 -14.94 -22.50 3.07
CA ARG A 292 -15.04 -22.01 1.69
C ARG A 292 -15.31 -20.51 1.67
N VAL A 293 -14.65 -19.80 0.78
CA VAL A 293 -14.86 -18.38 0.53
C VAL A 293 -15.36 -18.21 -0.89
N SER A 294 -16.28 -17.26 -1.08
CA SER A 294 -16.75 -16.78 -2.38
C SER A 294 -16.92 -15.27 -2.37
#